data_AF-A0A8J7MQI0-F1
#
_entry.id   AF-A0A8J7MQI0-F1
#
_cell.length_a   1.000
_cell.length_b   1.000
_cell.length_c   1.000
_cell.angle_alpha   90.00
_cell.angle_beta   90.00
_cell.angle_gamma   90.00
#
_symmetry.space_group_name_H-M   'P 1'
#
loop_
_entity.id
_entity.type
_entity.pdbx_description
1 polymer ?
#
loop_
_entity_poly.entity_id
_entity_poly.type
_entity_poly.pdbx_seq_one_letter_code
_entity_poly.pdbx_strand_id
1 'polypeptide(L)'
;MMIGLLRAGLLGFVLLTVVYLLVSVYSRSTRREALEKEWDTDPANEGRLPDERTAFIELGMERWRHSFRRKMIVLVYIVPLVVAVATAYLVNWK
;
A
#
# COMPACT_ATOMS: atom_id res chain seq x y z
N MET A 1 -15.64 -11.10 31.58
CA MET A 1 -14.40 -11.55 30.92
C MET A 1 -14.36 -11.36 29.40
N MET A 2 -15.49 -11.27 28.68
CA MET A 2 -15.50 -11.18 27.20
C MET A 2 -15.31 -9.76 26.62
N ILE A 3 -15.60 -8.71 27.39
CA ILE A 3 -15.60 -7.32 26.89
C ILE A 3 -14.18 -6.78 26.65
N GLY A 4 -13.17 -7.27 27.39
CA GLY A 4 -11.77 -6.83 27.23
C GLY A 4 -11.16 -7.27 25.89
N LEU A 5 -11.41 -8.52 25.49
CA LEU A 5 -10.98 -9.09 24.22
C LEU A 5 -11.61 -8.36 23.02
N LEU A 6 -12.91 -8.05 23.10
CA LEU A 6 -13.62 -7.29 22.05
C LEU A 6 -13.05 -5.88 21.86
N ARG A 7 -12.75 -5.17 22.96
CA ARG A 7 -12.17 -3.81 22.89
C ARG A 7 -10.76 -3.79 22.31
N ALA A 8 -9.92 -4.76 22.68
CA ALA A 8 -8.58 -4.90 22.14
C ALA A 8 -8.58 -5.26 20.65
N GLY A 9 -9.44 -6.20 20.24
CA GLY A 9 -9.61 -6.57 18.83
C GLY A 9 -10.08 -5.40 17.96
N LEU A 10 -11.02 -4.59 18.47
CA LEU A 10 -11.50 -3.41 17.75
C LEU A 10 -10.41 -2.35 17.57
N LEU A 11 -9.63 -2.07 18.61
CA LEU A 11 -8.50 -1.13 18.54
C LEU A 11 -7.41 -1.61 17.57
N GLY A 12 -7.06 -2.90 17.60
CA GLY A 12 -6.11 -3.49 16.66
C GLY A 12 -6.59 -3.40 15.22
N PHE A 13 -7.87 -3.69 14.97
CA PHE A 13 -8.48 -3.57 13.65
C PHE A 13 -8.45 -2.13 13.11
N VAL A 14 -8.76 -1.15 13.96
CA VAL A 14 -8.69 0.28 13.60
C VAL A 14 -7.26 0.68 13.26
N LEU A 15 -6.28 0.31 14.09
CA LEU A 15 -4.87 0.63 13.85
C LEU A 15 -4.39 0.05 12.51
N LEU A 16 -4.73 -1.21 12.23
CA LEU A 16 -4.39 -1.85 10.95
C LEU A 16 -5.02 -1.16 9.75
N THR A 17 -6.28 -0.74 9.87
CA THR A 17 -6.99 -0.03 8.81
C THR A 17 -6.29 1.29 8.52
N VAL A 18 -5.85 2.01 9.55
CA VAL A 18 -5.10 3.26 9.38
C VAL A 18 -3.74 3.01 8.70
N VAL A 19 -2.96 2.02 9.15
CA VAL A 19 -1.67 1.68 8.51
C VAL A 19 -1.87 1.26 7.05
N TYR A 20 -2.90 0.45 6.77
CA TYR A 20 -3.28 0.05 5.41
C TYR A 20 -3.56 1.27 4.54
N LEU A 21 -4.36 2.22 5.02
CA LEU A 21 -4.69 3.44 4.28
C LEU A 21 -3.45 4.28 4.02
N LEU A 22 -2.58 4.46 5.02
CA LEU A 22 -1.33 5.22 4.88
C LEU A 22 -0.41 4.60 3.82
N VAL A 23 -0.17 3.28 3.89
CA VAL A 23 0.66 2.57 2.91
C VAL A 23 0.04 2.62 1.52
N SER A 24 -1.28 2.45 1.42
CA SER A 24 -2.00 2.49 0.15
C SER A 24 -1.91 3.86 -0.52
N VAL A 25 -2.06 4.93 0.25
CA VAL A 25 -1.97 6.31 -0.25
C VAL A 25 -0.52 6.65 -0.61
N TYR A 26 0.42 6.39 0.30
CA TYR A 26 1.84 6.68 0.10
C TYR A 26 2.40 5.97 -1.13
N SER A 27 2.08 4.69 -1.32
CA SER A 27 2.57 3.92 -2.45
C SER A 27 2.05 4.44 -3.79
N ARG A 28 0.86 5.05 -3.83
CA ARG A 28 0.28 5.60 -5.06
C ARG A 28 0.95 6.93 -5.44
N SER A 29 1.20 7.80 -4.47
CA SER A 29 1.81 9.11 -4.73
C SER A 29 3.28 8.96 -5.15
N THR A 30 4.08 8.25 -4.35
CA THR A 30 5.51 8.08 -4.63
C THR A 30 5.78 7.33 -5.93
N ARG A 31 4.92 6.40 -6.35
CA ARG A 31 5.14 5.68 -7.61
C ARG A 31 4.96 6.58 -8.82
N ARG A 32 3.94 7.45 -8.81
CA ARG A 32 3.73 8.41 -9.89
C ARG A 32 4.88 9.40 -9.96
N GLU A 33 5.28 9.93 -8.82
CA GLU A 33 6.40 10.87 -8.71
C GLU A 33 7.73 10.23 -9.14
N ALA A 34 7.95 8.96 -8.82
CA ALA A 34 9.12 8.22 -9.30
C ALA A 34 9.14 8.06 -10.83
N LEU A 35 8.00 7.78 -11.46
CA LEU A 35 7.89 7.67 -12.92
C LEU A 35 8.08 9.02 -13.62
N GLU A 36 7.54 10.09 -13.02
CA GLU A 36 7.76 11.46 -13.49
C GLU A 36 9.26 11.82 -13.41
N LYS A 37 9.90 11.53 -12.28
CA LYS A 37 11.34 11.76 -12.10
C LYS A 37 12.20 10.90 -13.03
N GLU A 38 11.83 9.63 -13.23
CA GLU A 38 12.53 8.71 -14.13
C GLU A 38 12.49 9.20 -15.58
N TRP A 39 11.33 9.72 -16.03
CA TRP A 39 11.21 10.35 -17.34
C TRP A 39 12.05 11.64 -17.45
N ASP A 40 11.95 12.52 -16.45
CA ASP A 40 12.58 13.85 -16.47
C ASP A 40 14.12 13.78 -16.27
N THR A 41 14.65 12.68 -15.74
CA THR A 41 16.10 12.48 -15.50
C THR A 41 16.78 11.71 -16.63
N ASP A 42 16.04 11.07 -17.52
CA ASP A 42 16.58 10.25 -18.59
C ASP A 42 16.98 11.13 -19.80
N PRO A 43 18.29 11.22 -20.15
CA PRO A 43 18.77 12.03 -21.26
C PRO A 43 18.19 11.61 -22.62
N ALA A 44 17.72 10.35 -22.74
CA ALA A 44 17.07 9.86 -23.96
C ALA A 44 15.64 10.42 -24.17
N ASN A 45 15.11 11.14 -23.19
CA ASN A 45 13.81 11.79 -23.24
C ASN A 45 13.88 13.32 -23.43
N GLU A 46 15.10 13.89 -23.45
CA GLU A 46 15.30 15.31 -23.76
C GLU A 46 14.83 15.63 -25.19
N GLY A 47 13.84 16.51 -25.32
CA GLY A 47 13.26 16.93 -26.60
C GLY A 47 12.03 16.12 -27.07
N ARG A 48 11.56 15.14 -26.28
CA ARG A 48 10.32 14.41 -26.57
C ARG A 48 9.07 15.24 -26.25
N LEU A 49 7.98 14.93 -26.96
CA LEU A 49 6.71 15.63 -26.81
C LEU A 49 6.07 15.39 -25.42
N PRO A 50 5.33 16.37 -24.86
CA PRO A 50 4.60 16.20 -23.60
C PRO A 50 3.62 15.01 -23.60
N ASP A 51 3.09 14.66 -24.77
CA ASP A 51 2.17 13.53 -24.94
C ASP A 51 2.86 12.18 -24.71
N GLU A 52 4.14 12.05 -25.07
CA GLU A 52 4.93 10.83 -24.83
C GLU A 52 5.21 10.62 -23.34
N ARG A 53 5.48 11.72 -22.61
CA ARG A 53 5.63 11.68 -21.14
C ARG A 53 4.37 11.16 -20.47
N THR A 54 3.21 11.66 -20.92
CA THR A 54 1.91 11.27 -20.38
C THR A 54 1.62 9.80 -20.66
N ALA A 55 1.88 9.34 -21.89
CA ALA A 55 1.73 7.94 -22.27
C ALA A 55 2.65 7.01 -21.48
N PHE A 56 3.92 7.39 -21.24
CA PHE A 56 4.86 6.62 -20.42
C PHE A 56 4.39 6.49 -18.97
N ILE A 57 3.98 7.60 -18.35
CA ILE A 57 3.46 7.60 -16.97
C ILE A 57 2.20 6.74 -16.89
N GLU A 58 1.29 6.86 -17.84
CA GLU A 58 0.03 6.11 -17.85
C GLU A 58 0.25 4.59 -17.99
N LEU A 59 1.10 4.16 -18.93
CA LEU A 59 1.52 2.76 -19.09
C LEU A 59 2.24 2.22 -17.84
N GLY A 60 3.15 3.01 -17.26
CA GLY A 60 3.86 2.66 -16.04
C GLY A 60 2.92 2.49 -14.85
N MET A 61 1.92 3.37 -14.74
CA MET A 61 0.88 3.31 -13.72
C MET A 61 -0.09 2.14 -13.96
N GLU A 62 -0.36 1.75 -15.20
CA GLU A 62 -1.25 0.64 -15.54
C GLU A 62 -0.65 -0.72 -15.15
N ARG A 63 0.63 -0.96 -15.50
CA ARG A 63 1.39 -2.13 -15.03
C ARG A 63 1.51 -2.15 -13.51
N TRP A 64 1.76 -0.99 -12.89
CA TRP A 64 1.81 -0.90 -11.44
C TRP A 64 0.46 -1.28 -10.83
N ARG A 65 -0.65 -0.76 -11.35
CA ARG A 65 -2.02 -1.05 -10.87
C ARG A 65 -2.30 -2.55 -10.84
N HIS A 66 -1.83 -3.30 -11.83
CA HIS A 66 -2.01 -4.75 -11.88
C HIS A 66 -1.23 -5.47 -10.76
N SER A 67 0.03 -5.09 -10.52
CA SER A 67 0.83 -5.65 -9.42
C SER A 67 0.36 -5.17 -8.03
N PHE A 68 -0.14 -3.94 -7.97
CA PHE A 68 -0.59 -3.29 -6.75
C PHE A 68 -1.90 -3.90 -6.25
N ARG A 69 -2.82 -4.28 -7.15
CA ARG A 69 -4.03 -5.05 -6.78
C ARG A 69 -3.65 -6.34 -6.05
N ARG A 70 -2.65 -7.09 -6.53
CA ARG A 70 -2.19 -8.32 -5.86
C ARG A 70 -1.57 -8.02 -4.49
N LYS A 71 -0.74 -6.98 -4.37
CA LYS A 71 -0.17 -6.55 -3.09
C LYS A 71 -1.23 -6.05 -2.10
N MET A 72 -2.26 -5.35 -2.56
CA MET A 72 -3.40 -4.93 -1.74
C MET A 72 -4.19 -6.13 -1.21
N ILE A 73 -4.44 -7.15 -2.05
CA ILE A 73 -5.10 -8.38 -1.61
C ILE A 73 -4.26 -9.04 -0.51
N VAL A 74 -2.96 -9.22 -0.73
CA VAL A 74 -2.05 -9.80 0.27
C VAL A 74 -2.06 -8.97 1.56
N LEU A 75 -2.00 -7.64 1.48
CA LEU A 75 -2.04 -6.76 2.65
C LEU A 75 -3.37 -6.90 3.41
N VAL A 76 -4.52 -6.93 2.71
CA VAL A 76 -5.85 -7.10 3.31
C VAL A 76 -6.03 -8.44 4.00
N TYR A 77 -5.38 -9.52 3.58
CA TYR A 77 -5.54 -10.85 4.18
C TYR A 77 -4.46 -11.18 5.23
N ILE A 78 -3.19 -10.85 4.95
CA ILE A 78 -2.06 -11.20 5.81
C ILE A 78 -2.03 -10.33 7.07
N VAL A 79 -2.36 -9.04 6.94
CA VAL A 79 -2.31 -8.10 8.06
C VAL A 79 -3.34 -8.46 9.16
N PRO A 80 -4.64 -8.72 8.85
CA PRO A 80 -5.57 -9.20 9.86
C PRO A 80 -5.16 -10.54 10.46
N LEU A 81 -4.59 -11.45 9.66
CA LEU A 81 -4.08 -12.72 10.17
C LEU A 81 -2.95 -12.51 11.21
N VAL A 82 -1.97 -11.66 10.90
CA VAL A 82 -0.86 -11.35 11.80
C VAL A 82 -1.37 -10.70 13.09
N VAL A 83 -2.34 -9.79 13.01
CA VAL A 83 -2.90 -9.17 14.21
C VAL A 83 -3.76 -10.11 15.02
N ALA A 84 -4.53 -11.01 14.38
CA ALA A 84 -5.24 -12.05 15.10
C ALA A 84 -4.27 -12.94 15.89
N VAL A 85 -3.17 -13.37 15.27
CA VAL A 85 -2.12 -14.17 15.92
C VAL A 85 -1.41 -13.39 17.03
N ALA A 86 -1.00 -12.14 16.78
CA ALA A 86 -0.33 -11.30 17.77
C ALA A 86 -1.25 -11.00 18.97
N THR A 87 -2.53 -10.73 18.72
CA THR A 87 -3.53 -10.53 19.78
C THR A 87 -3.73 -11.79 20.59
N ALA A 88 -3.88 -12.94 19.93
CA ALA A 88 -4.00 -14.23 20.60
C ALA A 88 -2.77 -14.53 21.46
N TYR A 89 -1.55 -14.29 20.94
CA TYR A 89 -0.31 -14.47 21.69
C TYR A 89 -0.21 -13.55 22.92
N LEU A 90 -0.48 -12.25 22.76
CA LEU A 90 -0.39 -11.29 23.85
C LEU A 90 -1.42 -11.54 24.96
N VAL A 91 -2.63 -11.98 24.59
CA VAL A 91 -3.69 -12.32 25.56
C VAL A 91 -3.43 -13.67 26.22
N ASN A 92 -2.86 -14.63 25.49
CA ASN A 92 -2.59 -15.99 25.96
C ASN A 92 -1.21 -16.16 26.63
N TRP A 93 -0.36 -15.13 26.63
CA TRP A 93 0.89 -15.11 27.43
C TRP A 93 0.59 -14.84 28.91
N LYS A 94 -0.49 -15.42 29.44
CA LYS A 94 -0.81 -15.42 30.85
C LYS A 94 -1.27 -16.79 31.28
#